data_AF-N9KE03-F1
#
_entry.id   AF-N9KE03-F1
#
_cell.length_a   1.000
_cell.length_b   1.000
_cell.length_c   1.000
_cell.angle_alpha   90.00
_cell.angle_beta   90.00
_cell.angle_gamma   90.00
#
_symmetry.space_group_name_H-M   'P 1'
#
loop_
_entity.id
_entity.type
_entity.pdbx_description
1 polymer ?
#
loop_
_entity_poly.entity_id
_entity_poly.type
_entity_poly.pdbx_seq_one_letter_code
_entity_poly.pdbx_strand_id
1 'polypeptide(L)'
;MSLPQEIKIISQIGNQNFQHPVWQTEIAGDCSYLILLLLSLERIADGSSQFDDMVTHHVLARKGSNPVFEDHYSILELLQALTFTQTQETQQLLGCHLFGNWQQAQHEVAQEAQQFDLKIYSADKNVKNTLQNIYRLAERIFSLPIELLNQVFVKALNINGKKIAPIRSLWTCRQLDAVLYLTDQTQDFYFSYRHHNQSIGIFHLLDHMHRIDHLVPYSHYFQQGLLPAKQIQAKSEWVSIIGDTYFGEFYTAKRTQQGIDDALQRYGYQHSFEGIKQFFGPDDINIANLEAVFNLDEDSILEGKKAYILGARSEPTLAEFKRRHINTLCLANNHLKDYGDASLKHTLELLEQAEINFIGAGTDQQQAHQYLEIQTDGQRVAIFNGYWHRAIAYQDYDFYALGNSSGVACLNAILFEQIMQYRVKHPQHKIIVIGHWGVDFKSIHPEQEKLAKILTQIGADLVIGHGAHTIQPIRSIHQKPVIFGIGNGVFNSNGNFENYQALPYGGIIRLNLKQSRLRFYPIYTHNRKTFWQPRPVDEIQFEQAQSVLTSQFDQANYTLGQDHLGHYIQLDF
;
A
#
# COMPACT_ATOMS: atom_id res chain seq x y z
N MET A 1 -28.47 -7.39 -18.75
CA MET A 1 -27.66 -6.24 -18.30
C MET A 1 -26.20 -6.65 -18.48
N SER A 2 -25.40 -5.88 -19.20
CA SER A 2 -23.95 -6.11 -19.23
C SER A 2 -23.42 -5.92 -17.81
N LEU A 3 -22.61 -6.86 -17.33
CA LEU A 3 -21.90 -6.71 -16.06
C LEU A 3 -21.09 -5.39 -16.11
N PRO A 4 -21.03 -4.62 -15.02
CA PRO A 4 -20.19 -3.43 -14.98
C PRO A 4 -18.74 -3.85 -15.21
N GLN A 5 -18.03 -3.13 -16.08
CA GLN A 5 -16.66 -3.45 -16.49
C GLN A 5 -15.71 -2.40 -15.92
N GLU A 6 -14.56 -2.85 -15.42
CA GLU A 6 -13.47 -1.95 -15.07
C GLU A 6 -12.92 -1.25 -16.31
N ILE A 7 -12.50 0.00 -16.15
CA ILE A 7 -11.80 0.78 -17.16
C ILE A 7 -10.42 1.10 -16.59
N LYS A 8 -9.36 0.71 -17.30
CA LYS A 8 -7.96 1.02 -16.99
C LYS A 8 -7.26 1.35 -18.30
N ILE A 9 -7.29 2.62 -18.70
CA ILE A 9 -6.70 3.09 -19.97
C ILE A 9 -5.56 4.03 -19.64
N ILE A 10 -4.43 3.87 -20.33
CA ILE A 10 -3.37 4.87 -20.41
C ILE A 10 -3.24 5.26 -21.88
N SER A 11 -3.36 6.55 -22.15
CA SER A 11 -3.27 7.18 -23.46
C SER A 11 -2.15 8.22 -23.45
N GLN A 12 -1.61 8.54 -24.62
CA GLN A 12 -0.80 9.75 -24.81
C GLN A 12 -1.65 10.82 -25.51
N ILE A 13 -1.45 12.08 -25.13
CA ILE A 13 -2.13 13.22 -25.76
C ILE A 13 -1.93 13.17 -27.29
N GLY A 14 -3.01 13.34 -28.04
CA GLY A 14 -3.01 13.37 -29.50
C GLY A 14 -2.89 12.01 -30.21
N ASN A 15 -2.75 10.90 -29.48
CA ASN A 15 -2.52 9.57 -30.07
C ASN A 15 -3.78 8.68 -30.15
N GLN A 16 -4.97 9.19 -29.84
CA GLN A 16 -6.21 8.39 -29.86
C GLN A 16 -6.97 8.52 -31.18
N ASN A 17 -7.37 7.36 -31.74
CA ASN A 17 -8.22 7.27 -32.91
C ASN A 17 -9.68 6.90 -32.59
N PHE A 18 -9.98 6.64 -31.31
CA PHE A 18 -11.29 6.30 -30.77
C PHE A 18 -12.00 5.09 -31.41
N GLN A 19 -11.26 4.19 -32.06
CA GLN A 19 -11.85 3.04 -32.77
C GLN A 19 -12.29 1.91 -31.83
N HIS A 20 -11.65 1.77 -30.66
CA HIS A 20 -11.98 0.72 -29.71
C HIS A 20 -13.38 0.94 -29.08
N PRO A 21 -14.24 -0.09 -28.95
CA PRO A 21 -15.61 0.07 -28.45
C PRO A 21 -15.73 0.72 -27.06
N VAL A 22 -14.70 0.61 -26.21
CA VAL A 22 -14.66 1.25 -24.88
C VAL A 22 -14.90 2.76 -24.92
N TRP A 23 -14.54 3.42 -26.02
CA TRP A 23 -14.74 4.86 -26.19
C TRP A 23 -16.20 5.26 -26.32
N GLN A 24 -17.06 4.31 -26.68
CA GLN A 24 -18.52 4.47 -26.74
C GLN A 24 -19.22 4.15 -25.40
N THR A 25 -18.47 3.77 -24.36
CA THR A 25 -19.02 3.57 -23.03
C THR A 25 -19.64 4.87 -22.54
N GLU A 26 -20.93 4.81 -22.21
CA GLU A 26 -21.66 5.94 -21.62
C GLU A 26 -21.37 6.02 -20.12
N ILE A 27 -20.91 7.19 -19.68
CA ILE A 27 -20.66 7.52 -18.29
C ILE A 27 -21.74 8.53 -17.86
N ALA A 28 -22.43 8.19 -16.77
CA ALA A 28 -23.33 9.12 -16.12
C ALA A 28 -22.51 10.10 -15.26
N GLY A 29 -22.90 11.38 -15.27
CA GLY A 29 -22.24 12.40 -14.45
C GLY A 29 -22.31 13.78 -15.08
N ASP A 30 -22.27 14.79 -14.21
CA ASP A 30 -22.26 16.20 -14.63
C ASP A 30 -20.86 16.65 -15.03
N CYS A 31 -20.64 17.03 -16.28
CA CYS A 31 -19.36 17.59 -16.72
C CYS A 31 -19.29 19.12 -16.55
N SER A 32 -20.33 19.78 -16.03
CA SER A 32 -20.40 21.25 -15.91
C SER A 32 -19.23 21.82 -15.11
N TYR A 33 -18.78 21.13 -14.05
CA TYR A 33 -17.64 21.59 -13.25
C TYR A 33 -16.32 21.49 -14.02
N LEU A 34 -16.13 20.49 -14.89
CA LEU A 34 -14.94 20.36 -15.74
C LEU A 34 -14.91 21.45 -16.80
N ILE A 35 -16.06 21.77 -17.37
CA ILE A 35 -16.18 22.84 -18.36
C ILE A 35 -15.92 24.19 -17.71
N LEU A 36 -16.50 24.45 -16.53
CA LEU A 36 -16.23 25.67 -15.78
C LEU A 36 -14.74 25.79 -15.42
N LEU A 37 -14.11 24.68 -15.01
CA LEU A 37 -12.67 24.62 -14.79
C LEU A 37 -11.89 24.98 -16.06
N LEU A 38 -12.20 24.36 -17.20
CA LEU A 38 -11.58 24.67 -18.49
C LEU A 38 -11.68 26.17 -18.82
N LEU A 39 -12.89 26.72 -18.82
CA LEU A 39 -13.14 28.13 -19.14
C LEU A 39 -12.37 29.08 -18.21
N SER A 40 -12.31 28.76 -16.92
CA SER A 40 -11.56 29.55 -15.93
C SER A 40 -10.06 29.54 -16.23
N LEU A 41 -9.51 28.35 -16.51
CA LEU A 41 -8.10 28.16 -16.81
C LEU A 41 -7.69 28.82 -18.14
N GLU A 42 -8.54 28.78 -19.16
CA GLU A 42 -8.28 29.45 -20.45
C GLU A 42 -8.26 30.98 -20.32
N ARG A 43 -9.18 31.55 -19.53
CA ARG A 43 -9.18 33.00 -19.23
C ARG A 43 -7.96 33.47 -18.46
N ILE A 44 -7.37 32.61 -17.63
CA ILE A 44 -6.11 32.92 -16.95
C ILE A 44 -4.94 32.79 -17.94
N ALA A 45 -4.96 31.77 -18.79
CA ALA A 45 -3.92 31.55 -19.80
C ALA A 45 -3.87 32.66 -20.86
N ASP A 46 -5.02 33.25 -21.23
CA ASP A 46 -5.09 34.35 -22.20
C ASP A 46 -4.93 35.76 -21.58
N GLY A 47 -4.86 35.84 -20.25
CA GLY A 47 -4.69 37.09 -19.49
C GLY A 47 -5.97 37.88 -19.22
N SER A 48 -7.15 37.34 -19.53
CA SER A 48 -8.45 37.96 -19.22
C SER A 48 -8.81 37.93 -17.73
N SER A 49 -8.13 37.10 -16.94
CA SER A 49 -8.27 37.01 -15.48
C SER A 49 -6.93 36.62 -14.85
N GLN A 50 -6.76 36.89 -13.57
CA GLN A 50 -5.55 36.56 -12.81
C GLN A 50 -5.88 35.70 -11.60
N PHE A 51 -4.94 34.85 -11.18
CA PHE A 51 -5.13 33.99 -10.00
C PHE A 51 -5.45 34.77 -8.73
N ASP A 52 -4.85 35.96 -8.58
CA ASP A 52 -5.00 36.84 -7.41
C ASP A 52 -6.26 37.72 -7.47
N ASP A 53 -7.06 37.63 -8.53
CA ASP A 53 -8.31 38.38 -8.62
C ASP A 53 -9.25 37.96 -7.48
N MET A 54 -9.72 38.94 -6.73
CA MET A 54 -10.57 38.71 -5.56
C MET A 54 -12.03 38.57 -5.99
N VAL A 55 -12.61 37.43 -5.63
CA VAL A 55 -14.03 37.15 -5.78
C VAL A 55 -14.79 37.81 -4.64
N THR A 56 -15.55 38.86 -4.97
CA THR A 56 -16.44 39.56 -4.04
C THR A 56 -17.85 38.97 -4.12
N HIS A 57 -18.43 38.68 -2.95
CA HIS A 57 -19.80 38.18 -2.84
C HIS A 57 -20.81 39.20 -3.35
N HIS A 58 -21.19 39.09 -4.61
CA HIS A 58 -22.44 39.64 -5.10
C HIS A 58 -23.24 38.49 -5.70
N VAL A 59 -24.39 38.19 -5.07
CA VAL A 59 -25.46 37.27 -5.50
C VAL A 59 -25.52 35.90 -4.77
N LEU A 60 -26.48 35.87 -3.82
CA LEU A 60 -27.26 34.72 -3.31
C LEU A 60 -26.59 33.62 -2.46
N ALA A 61 -26.29 33.92 -1.19
CA ALA A 61 -26.20 32.88 -0.15
C ALA A 61 -27.60 32.61 0.46
N ARG A 62 -28.26 31.51 0.07
CA ARG A 62 -29.19 30.85 0.99
C ARG A 62 -28.33 30.26 2.11
N LYS A 63 -28.51 30.76 3.33
CA LYS A 63 -27.84 30.23 4.53
C LYS A 63 -28.04 28.72 4.65
N GLY A 64 -26.93 27.99 4.59
CA GLY A 64 -26.79 26.55 4.83
C GLY A 64 -25.91 25.91 3.74
N SER A 65 -24.76 25.30 3.99
CA SER A 65 -24.16 24.86 5.24
C SER A 65 -22.72 24.39 4.99
N ASN A 66 -21.72 25.30 4.90
CA ASN A 66 -20.32 24.90 5.07
C ASN A 66 -19.51 26.05 5.73
N PRO A 67 -19.14 25.94 7.02
CA PRO A 67 -18.53 27.04 7.80
C PRO A 67 -17.04 27.29 7.49
N VAL A 68 -16.60 26.96 6.28
CA VAL A 68 -15.21 27.12 5.83
C VAL A 68 -15.04 28.39 4.97
N PHE A 69 -16.12 28.91 4.40
CA PHE A 69 -16.06 30.03 3.46
C PHE A 69 -16.27 31.41 4.18
N GLU A 70 -15.25 32.28 4.22
CA GLU A 70 -15.24 33.70 4.65
C GLU A 70 -15.52 34.64 3.44
N ASP A 71 -15.62 35.96 3.67
CA ASP A 71 -16.15 36.92 2.68
C ASP A 71 -15.24 37.23 1.46
N HIS A 72 -14.00 36.70 1.40
CA HIS A 72 -13.01 37.04 0.37
C HIS A 72 -12.16 35.84 -0.06
N TYR A 73 -12.19 35.52 -1.37
CA TYR A 73 -11.40 34.46 -2.00
C TYR A 73 -10.69 34.95 -3.25
N SER A 74 -9.48 34.47 -3.49
CA SER A 74 -8.85 34.55 -4.81
C SER A 74 -9.46 33.54 -5.79
N ILE A 75 -9.36 33.80 -7.09
CA ILE A 75 -9.71 32.80 -8.13
C ILE A 75 -8.93 31.50 -7.91
N LEU A 76 -7.65 31.60 -7.52
CA LEU A 76 -6.81 30.43 -7.26
C LEU A 76 -7.38 29.54 -6.14
N GLU A 77 -7.76 30.13 -5.01
CA GLU A 77 -8.34 29.37 -3.89
C GLU A 77 -9.65 28.68 -4.29
N LEU A 78 -10.50 29.35 -5.08
CA LEU A 78 -11.73 28.73 -5.59
C LEU A 78 -11.44 27.60 -6.57
N LEU A 79 -10.44 27.73 -7.45
CA LEU A 79 -10.04 26.67 -8.37
C LEU A 79 -9.45 25.46 -7.64
N GLN A 80 -8.59 25.69 -6.65
CA GLN A 80 -8.06 24.64 -5.79
C GLN A 80 -9.19 23.96 -5.00
N ALA A 81 -10.11 24.73 -4.41
CA ALA A 81 -11.27 24.19 -3.71
C ALA A 81 -12.20 23.41 -4.64
N LEU A 82 -12.41 23.89 -5.87
CA LEU A 82 -13.25 23.24 -6.87
C LEU A 82 -12.70 21.86 -7.23
N THR A 83 -11.39 21.77 -7.48
CA THR A 83 -10.73 20.50 -7.78
C THR A 83 -10.68 19.57 -6.57
N PHE A 84 -10.55 20.09 -5.35
CA PHE A 84 -10.51 19.28 -4.11
C PHE A 84 -11.86 18.75 -3.64
N THR A 85 -12.93 19.56 -3.79
CA THR A 85 -14.21 19.36 -3.08
C THR A 85 -15.43 19.27 -4.00
N GLN A 86 -15.34 19.80 -5.23
CA GLN A 86 -16.42 19.81 -6.23
C GLN A 86 -17.79 20.30 -5.71
N THR A 87 -17.83 21.20 -4.74
CA THR A 87 -19.12 21.68 -4.21
C THR A 87 -19.83 22.61 -5.19
N GLN A 88 -21.17 22.56 -5.18
CA GLN A 88 -22.01 23.46 -5.98
C GLN A 88 -21.78 24.94 -5.59
N GLU A 89 -21.49 25.21 -4.31
CA GLU A 89 -21.18 26.55 -3.81
C GLU A 89 -19.94 27.12 -4.49
N THR A 90 -18.84 26.36 -4.51
CA THR A 90 -17.60 26.78 -5.20
C THR A 90 -17.83 27.01 -6.70
N GLN A 91 -18.61 26.14 -7.36
CA GLN A 91 -18.98 26.30 -8.76
C GLN A 91 -19.76 27.61 -9.00
N GLN A 92 -20.75 27.89 -8.15
CA GLN A 92 -21.57 29.10 -8.26
C GLN A 92 -20.76 30.36 -8.05
N LEU A 93 -19.90 30.39 -7.04
CA LEU A 93 -19.04 31.53 -6.75
C LEU A 93 -18.09 31.83 -7.91
N LEU A 94 -17.39 30.81 -8.40
CA LEU A 94 -16.47 30.95 -9.52
C LEU A 94 -17.20 31.35 -10.81
N GLY A 95 -18.33 30.71 -11.12
CA GLY A 95 -19.13 31.02 -12.31
C GLY A 95 -19.71 32.43 -12.28
N CYS A 96 -20.30 32.86 -11.16
CA CYS A 96 -20.81 34.23 -11.00
C CYS A 96 -19.70 35.27 -11.14
N HIS A 97 -18.51 34.99 -10.61
CA HIS A 97 -17.38 35.91 -10.75
C HIS A 97 -16.95 36.09 -12.20
N LEU A 98 -16.77 34.98 -12.92
CA LEU A 98 -16.27 34.99 -14.29
C LEU A 98 -17.28 35.55 -15.30
N PHE A 99 -18.58 35.34 -15.07
CA PHE A 99 -19.64 35.61 -16.05
C PHE A 99 -20.72 36.57 -15.55
N GLY A 100 -20.50 37.20 -14.38
CA GLY A 100 -21.38 38.19 -13.77
C GLY A 100 -22.57 37.63 -13.00
N ASN A 101 -23.16 36.51 -13.44
CA ASN A 101 -24.22 35.82 -12.69
C ASN A 101 -24.31 34.33 -13.05
N TRP A 102 -24.99 33.54 -12.22
CA TRP A 102 -25.07 32.09 -12.40
C TRP A 102 -25.81 31.66 -13.67
N GLN A 103 -26.83 32.40 -14.10
CA GLN A 103 -27.57 32.08 -15.32
C GLN A 103 -26.69 32.25 -16.57
N GLN A 104 -25.86 33.30 -16.60
CA GLN A 104 -24.87 33.48 -17.67
C GLN A 104 -23.78 32.41 -17.59
N ALA A 105 -23.28 32.09 -16.39
CA ALA A 105 -22.29 31.02 -16.22
C ALA A 105 -22.80 29.67 -16.75
N GLN A 106 -24.07 29.33 -16.47
CA GLN A 106 -24.71 28.15 -17.02
C GLN A 106 -24.84 28.20 -18.54
N HIS A 107 -25.08 29.39 -19.12
CA HIS A 107 -25.14 29.56 -20.56
C HIS A 107 -23.79 29.33 -21.23
N GLU A 108 -22.72 29.93 -20.71
CA GLU A 108 -21.35 29.74 -21.21
C GLU A 108 -20.90 28.28 -21.10
N VAL A 109 -21.16 27.64 -19.94
CA VAL A 109 -20.90 26.21 -19.75
C VAL A 109 -21.69 25.35 -20.75
N ALA A 110 -22.94 25.69 -21.05
CA ALA A 110 -23.74 24.98 -22.04
C ALA A 110 -23.23 25.16 -23.47
N GLN A 111 -22.77 26.35 -23.83
CA GLN A 111 -22.19 26.63 -25.14
C GLN A 111 -20.87 25.85 -25.32
N GLU A 112 -20.00 25.87 -24.32
CA GLU A 112 -18.73 25.15 -24.37
C GLU A 112 -18.95 23.63 -24.40
N ALA A 113 -19.92 23.11 -23.65
CA ALA A 113 -20.30 21.69 -23.68
C ALA A 113 -20.60 21.19 -25.11
N GLN A 114 -21.25 22.01 -25.92
CA GLN A 114 -21.62 21.64 -27.30
C GLN A 114 -20.39 21.42 -28.18
N GLN A 115 -19.27 22.11 -27.93
CA GLN A 115 -18.03 21.93 -28.68
C GLN A 115 -17.42 20.53 -28.50
N PHE A 116 -17.73 19.88 -27.38
CA PHE A 116 -17.28 18.52 -27.05
C PHE A 116 -18.35 17.45 -27.28
N ASP A 117 -19.50 17.80 -27.85
CA ASP A 117 -20.68 16.93 -27.93
C ASP A 117 -21.11 16.41 -26.54
N LEU A 118 -20.96 17.23 -25.50
CA LEU A 118 -21.34 16.91 -24.13
C LEU A 118 -22.74 17.40 -23.80
N LYS A 119 -23.52 16.52 -23.17
CA LYS A 119 -24.76 16.85 -22.49
C LYS A 119 -24.43 17.31 -21.08
N ILE A 120 -25.09 18.37 -20.63
CA ILE A 120 -24.99 18.90 -19.26
C ILE A 120 -26.38 18.94 -18.61
N TYR A 121 -26.44 19.15 -17.29
CA TYR A 121 -27.72 19.17 -16.57
C TYR A 121 -28.60 20.34 -17.00
N SER A 122 -29.73 20.01 -17.62
CA SER A 122 -30.94 20.84 -17.60
C SER A 122 -32.12 20.00 -17.13
N ALA A 123 -32.50 20.14 -15.86
CA ALA A 123 -33.64 19.49 -15.19
C ALA A 123 -33.70 17.93 -15.16
N ASP A 124 -32.97 17.21 -16.01
CA ASP A 124 -33.01 15.75 -16.11
C ASP A 124 -31.81 15.12 -15.39
N LYS A 125 -32.05 14.19 -14.47
CA LYS A 125 -31.01 13.64 -13.57
C LYS A 125 -30.14 12.55 -14.20
N ASN A 126 -30.42 12.17 -15.45
CA ASN A 126 -29.83 11.02 -16.14
C ASN A 126 -28.94 11.43 -17.32
N VAL A 127 -28.14 12.48 -17.17
CA VAL A 127 -27.18 12.90 -18.20
C VAL A 127 -26.09 11.85 -18.36
N LYS A 128 -25.87 11.41 -19.60
CA LYS A 128 -24.81 10.49 -19.97
C LYS A 128 -24.00 11.02 -21.15
N ASN A 129 -22.70 10.87 -21.04
CA ASN A 129 -21.74 11.26 -22.07
C ASN A 129 -20.85 10.08 -22.42
N THR A 130 -20.40 9.98 -23.67
CA THR A 130 -19.46 8.93 -24.06
C THR A 130 -18.10 9.21 -23.45
N LEU A 131 -17.36 8.14 -23.14
CA LEU A 131 -16.00 8.24 -22.65
C LEU A 131 -15.09 9.04 -23.60
N GLN A 132 -15.30 8.90 -24.91
CA GLN A 132 -14.63 9.71 -25.94
C GLN A 132 -14.80 11.22 -25.73
N ASN A 133 -16.03 11.68 -25.52
CA ASN A 133 -16.33 13.10 -25.40
C ASN A 133 -15.75 13.67 -24.10
N ILE A 134 -15.85 12.92 -23.00
CA ILE A 134 -15.24 13.30 -21.73
C ILE A 134 -13.71 13.31 -21.82
N TYR A 135 -13.11 12.32 -22.52
CA TYR A 135 -11.67 12.29 -22.76
C TYR A 135 -11.19 13.53 -23.53
N ARG A 136 -11.92 13.99 -24.55
CA ARG A 136 -11.55 15.21 -25.29
C ARG A 136 -11.55 16.45 -24.39
N LEU A 137 -12.52 16.57 -23.50
CA LEU A 137 -12.54 17.64 -22.50
C LEU A 137 -11.35 17.54 -21.55
N ALA A 138 -11.07 16.34 -21.00
CA ALA A 138 -9.92 16.12 -20.14
C ALA A 138 -8.59 16.42 -20.86
N GLU A 139 -8.44 15.98 -22.11
CA GLU A 139 -7.28 16.25 -22.95
C GLU A 139 -7.11 17.75 -23.19
N ARG A 140 -8.19 18.49 -23.44
CA ARG A 140 -8.12 19.95 -23.58
C ARG A 140 -7.63 20.62 -22.30
N ILE A 141 -8.17 20.23 -21.13
CA ILE A 141 -7.74 20.76 -19.82
C ILE A 141 -6.26 20.44 -19.57
N PHE A 142 -5.86 19.19 -19.75
CA PHE A 142 -4.48 18.73 -19.49
C PHE A 142 -3.45 19.24 -20.50
N SER A 143 -3.89 19.77 -21.64
CA SER A 143 -3.01 20.41 -22.63
C SER A 143 -2.73 21.88 -22.33
N LEU A 144 -3.34 22.46 -21.30
CA LEU A 144 -3.03 23.82 -20.84
C LEU A 144 -1.61 23.90 -20.24
N PRO A 145 -1.01 25.11 -20.14
CA PRO A 145 0.34 25.28 -19.59
C PRO A 145 0.50 24.61 -18.22
N ILE A 146 1.59 23.87 -18.03
CA ILE A 146 1.82 23.08 -16.82
C ILE A 146 1.96 23.95 -15.57
N GLU A 147 2.47 25.17 -15.72
CA GLU A 147 2.60 26.16 -14.65
C GLU A 147 1.23 26.56 -14.07
N LEU A 148 0.20 26.53 -14.91
CA LEU A 148 -1.16 26.83 -14.53
C LEU A 148 -1.80 25.62 -13.81
N LEU A 149 -1.62 24.42 -14.36
CA LEU A 149 -2.12 23.19 -13.74
C LEU A 149 -1.50 22.96 -12.36
N ASN A 150 -0.19 23.18 -12.20
CA ASN A 150 0.52 22.98 -10.93
C ASN A 150 0.05 23.90 -9.80
N GLN A 151 -0.46 25.09 -10.14
CA GLN A 151 -1.05 26.00 -9.14
C GLN A 151 -2.42 25.51 -8.67
N VAL A 152 -3.20 24.87 -9.54
CA VAL A 152 -4.58 24.47 -9.26
C VAL A 152 -4.67 23.07 -8.66
N PHE A 153 -3.92 22.10 -9.18
CA PHE A 153 -3.94 20.70 -8.75
C PHE A 153 -2.96 20.43 -7.59
N VAL A 154 -3.21 21.09 -6.46
CA VAL A 154 -2.38 20.96 -5.26
C VAL A 154 -2.50 19.59 -4.59
N LYS A 155 -1.56 19.25 -3.70
CA LYS A 155 -1.54 17.95 -2.97
C LYS A 155 -2.04 18.06 -1.53
N ALA A 156 -2.15 19.28 -1.03
CA ALA A 156 -2.77 19.63 0.23
C ALA A 156 -3.38 21.01 0.06
N LEU A 157 -4.59 21.20 0.58
CA LEU A 157 -5.30 22.46 0.51
C LEU A 157 -5.49 23.03 1.92
N ASN A 158 -5.11 24.29 2.10
CA ASN A 158 -5.36 25.04 3.32
C ASN A 158 -6.02 26.35 2.93
N ILE A 159 -7.20 26.61 3.47
CA ILE A 159 -7.95 27.83 3.25
C ILE A 159 -8.21 28.44 4.64
N ASN A 160 -7.78 29.69 4.84
CA ASN A 160 -7.95 30.42 6.11
C ASN A 160 -7.47 29.64 7.34
N GLY A 161 -6.31 28.97 7.23
CA GLY A 161 -5.73 28.18 8.30
C GLY A 161 -6.41 26.82 8.55
N LYS A 162 -7.46 26.47 7.80
CA LYS A 162 -8.16 25.19 7.88
C LYS A 162 -7.67 24.26 6.75
N LYS A 163 -7.13 23.10 7.14
CA LYS A 163 -6.79 22.02 6.20
C LYS A 163 -8.08 21.43 5.62
N ILE A 164 -8.19 21.42 4.29
CA ILE A 164 -9.31 20.84 3.56
C ILE A 164 -8.91 19.43 3.11
N ALA A 165 -9.73 18.45 3.47
CA ALA A 165 -9.54 17.07 3.03
C ALA A 165 -10.03 16.92 1.56
N PRO A 166 -9.30 16.19 0.71
CA PRO A 166 -9.76 15.89 -0.64
C PRO A 166 -10.94 14.90 -0.62
N ILE A 167 -11.80 14.93 -1.66
CA ILE A 167 -12.88 13.94 -1.83
C ILE A 167 -12.32 12.50 -1.93
N ARG A 168 -11.14 12.32 -2.53
CA ARG A 168 -10.48 11.03 -2.76
C ARG A 168 -8.97 11.14 -2.52
N SER A 169 -8.36 10.06 -2.04
CA SER A 169 -6.92 9.98 -1.73
C SER A 169 -5.99 10.16 -2.93
N LEU A 170 -6.49 9.95 -4.16
CA LEU A 170 -5.67 10.11 -5.37
C LEU A 170 -5.20 11.57 -5.58
N TRP A 171 -5.91 12.56 -5.02
CA TRP A 171 -5.55 13.99 -5.14
C TRP A 171 -4.27 14.34 -4.39
N THR A 172 -3.95 13.57 -3.34
CA THR A 172 -2.70 13.76 -2.59
C THR A 172 -1.52 13.04 -3.23
N CYS A 173 -1.74 12.31 -4.34
CA CYS A 173 -0.69 11.59 -5.04
C CYS A 173 0.29 12.57 -5.69
N ARG A 174 1.54 12.54 -5.21
CA ARG A 174 2.62 13.41 -5.69
C ARG A 174 3.22 12.96 -7.03
N GLN A 175 2.81 11.79 -7.51
CA GLN A 175 3.31 11.16 -8.73
C GLN A 175 2.52 11.56 -9.99
N LEU A 176 1.47 12.36 -9.82
CA LEU A 176 0.58 12.82 -10.88
C LEU A 176 0.54 14.34 -10.87
N ASP A 177 0.45 14.96 -12.04
CA ASP A 177 0.42 16.42 -12.16
C ASP A 177 -1.01 16.95 -11.96
N ALA A 178 -2.01 16.29 -12.55
CA ALA A 178 -3.41 16.66 -12.39
C ALA A 178 -4.33 15.44 -12.34
N VAL A 179 -5.47 15.58 -11.65
CA VAL A 179 -6.50 14.55 -11.59
C VAL A 179 -7.87 15.20 -11.63
N LEU A 180 -8.74 14.70 -12.49
CA LEU A 180 -10.16 15.05 -12.61
C LEU A 180 -10.99 13.85 -12.15
N TYR A 181 -12.13 14.11 -11.51
CA TYR A 181 -12.99 13.08 -10.93
C TYR A 181 -14.43 13.31 -11.31
N LEU A 182 -15.07 12.35 -11.95
CA LEU A 182 -16.48 12.37 -12.31
C LEU A 182 -17.22 11.27 -11.53
N THR A 183 -18.44 11.56 -11.06
CA THR A 183 -19.27 10.59 -10.36
C THR A 183 -20.76 10.80 -10.63
N ASP A 184 -21.51 9.71 -10.63
CA ASP A 184 -22.99 9.71 -10.62
C ASP A 184 -23.57 9.36 -9.23
N GLN A 185 -22.76 9.47 -8.17
CA GLN A 185 -23.01 9.02 -6.79
C GLN A 185 -22.89 7.50 -6.56
N THR A 186 -22.87 6.69 -7.62
CA THR A 186 -22.74 5.23 -7.52
C THR A 186 -21.42 4.72 -8.06
N GLN A 187 -20.85 5.42 -9.03
CA GLN A 187 -19.60 5.07 -9.69
C GLN A 187 -18.63 6.25 -9.66
N ASP A 188 -17.36 5.92 -9.50
CA ASP A 188 -16.25 6.87 -9.54
C ASP A 188 -15.47 6.67 -10.85
N PHE A 189 -15.21 7.78 -11.55
CA PHE A 189 -14.37 7.82 -12.75
C PHE A 189 -13.26 8.84 -12.54
N TYR A 190 -12.03 8.44 -12.84
CA TYR A 190 -10.84 9.25 -12.64
C TYR A 190 -10.14 9.47 -13.96
N PHE A 191 -9.78 10.71 -14.24
CA PHE A 191 -8.92 11.08 -15.36
C PHE A 191 -7.67 11.69 -14.77
N SER A 192 -6.52 11.04 -14.95
CA SER A 192 -5.25 11.45 -14.37
C SER A 192 -4.29 11.89 -15.47
N TYR A 193 -3.40 12.81 -15.16
CA TYR A 193 -2.42 13.34 -16.09
C TYR A 193 -1.02 13.29 -15.52
N ARG A 194 -0.07 12.91 -16.36
CA ARG A 194 1.35 13.03 -16.11
C ARG A 194 2.03 13.78 -17.26
N HIS A 195 2.51 14.97 -16.97
CA HIS A 195 3.10 15.91 -17.91
C HIS A 195 4.38 15.36 -18.55
N HIS A 196 5.26 14.76 -17.75
CA HIS A 196 6.57 14.31 -18.23
C HIS A 196 6.50 13.38 -19.45
N ASN A 197 5.51 12.49 -19.52
CA ASN A 197 5.30 11.58 -20.65
C ASN A 197 3.99 11.86 -21.41
N GLN A 198 3.38 13.02 -21.18
CA GLN A 198 2.13 13.47 -21.81
C GLN A 198 1.02 12.40 -21.76
N SER A 199 0.93 11.67 -20.64
CA SER A 199 0.00 10.55 -20.54
C SER A 199 -1.27 10.93 -19.79
N ILE A 200 -2.41 10.50 -20.32
CA ILE A 200 -3.73 10.60 -19.72
C ILE A 200 -4.20 9.20 -19.33
N GLY A 201 -4.50 9.01 -18.05
CA GLY A 201 -5.06 7.80 -17.52
C GLY A 201 -6.56 7.92 -17.29
N ILE A 202 -7.32 6.86 -17.55
CA ILE A 202 -8.76 6.78 -17.29
C ILE A 202 -9.02 5.54 -16.45
N PHE A 203 -9.61 5.72 -15.28
CA PHE A 203 -9.81 4.65 -14.31
C PHE A 203 -11.24 4.63 -13.78
N HIS A 204 -11.84 3.44 -13.84
CA HIS A 204 -13.08 3.09 -13.16
C HIS A 204 -12.90 1.68 -12.60
N LEU A 205 -13.06 1.53 -11.29
CA LEU A 205 -12.84 0.28 -10.56
C LEU A 205 -14.13 -0.11 -9.84
N LEU A 206 -14.42 -1.41 -9.79
CA LEU A 206 -15.67 -1.91 -9.21
C LEU A 206 -15.64 -1.93 -7.67
N ASP A 207 -14.46 -1.77 -7.08
CA ASP A 207 -14.30 -1.69 -5.64
C ASP A 207 -13.13 -0.79 -5.24
N HIS A 208 -13.08 -0.47 -3.95
CA HIS A 208 -11.97 0.29 -3.35
C HIS A 208 -10.77 -0.60 -2.96
N MET A 209 -10.86 -1.93 -3.08
CA MET A 209 -9.76 -2.86 -2.77
C MET A 209 -8.62 -2.77 -3.76
N HIS A 210 -8.91 -2.35 -4.98
CA HIS A 210 -7.88 -2.10 -5.98
C HIS A 210 -6.92 -0.97 -5.60
N ARG A 211 -7.30 -0.11 -4.63
CA ARG A 211 -6.52 1.03 -4.12
C ARG A 211 -5.97 1.87 -5.28
N ILE A 212 -6.87 2.66 -5.85
CA ILE A 212 -6.61 3.48 -7.03
C ILE A 212 -5.39 4.39 -6.87
N ASP A 213 -5.14 4.85 -5.64
CA ASP A 213 -3.99 5.63 -5.23
C ASP A 213 -2.63 4.95 -5.45
N HIS A 214 -2.60 3.63 -5.60
CA HIS A 214 -1.42 2.85 -5.96
C HIS A 214 -1.40 2.51 -7.44
N LEU A 215 -2.56 2.12 -7.98
CA LEU A 215 -2.69 1.60 -9.35
C LEU A 215 -2.44 2.67 -10.42
N VAL A 216 -2.95 3.88 -10.20
CA VAL A 216 -2.84 4.99 -11.15
C VAL A 216 -1.39 5.41 -11.37
N PRO A 217 -0.60 5.76 -10.33
CA PRO A 217 0.80 6.09 -10.54
C PRO A 217 1.57 4.92 -11.17
N TYR A 218 1.29 3.67 -10.80
CA TYR A 218 1.94 2.52 -11.45
C TYR A 218 1.70 2.51 -12.96
N SER A 219 0.45 2.67 -13.38
CA SER A 219 0.06 2.61 -14.79
C SER A 219 0.64 3.76 -15.63
N HIS A 220 0.87 4.92 -15.03
CA HIS A 220 1.52 6.05 -15.72
C HIS A 220 3.02 5.87 -15.91
N TYR A 221 3.68 5.07 -15.06
CA TYR A 221 5.14 4.91 -15.06
C TYR A 221 5.60 3.61 -15.72
N PHE A 222 4.82 2.55 -15.61
CA PHE A 222 5.25 1.20 -15.97
C PHE A 222 4.26 0.52 -16.90
N GLN A 223 4.79 -0.35 -17.75
CA GLN A 223 3.96 -1.23 -18.57
C GLN A 223 3.33 -2.32 -17.69
N GLN A 224 2.07 -2.63 -17.95
CA GLN A 224 1.38 -3.74 -17.30
C GLN A 224 1.97 -5.07 -17.76
N GLY A 225 2.15 -6.00 -16.82
CA GLY A 225 2.65 -7.34 -17.10
C GLY A 225 3.33 -7.96 -15.89
N LEU A 226 3.63 -9.26 -16.02
CA LEU A 226 4.28 -10.02 -14.96
C LEU A 226 5.74 -9.57 -14.86
N LEU A 227 6.10 -9.07 -13.68
CA LEU A 227 7.41 -8.56 -13.39
C LEU A 227 8.47 -9.68 -13.42
N PRO A 228 9.73 -9.35 -13.73
CA PRO A 228 10.82 -10.30 -13.62
C PRO A 228 11.01 -10.71 -12.16
N ALA A 229 11.06 -12.01 -11.92
CA ALA A 229 11.32 -12.58 -10.60
C ALA A 229 12.79 -12.40 -10.20
N LYS A 230 13.04 -12.22 -8.90
CA LYS A 230 14.35 -12.48 -8.29
C LYS A 230 14.52 -13.99 -8.14
N GLN A 231 15.41 -14.57 -8.94
CA GLN A 231 15.60 -16.03 -9.03
C GLN A 231 16.59 -16.51 -7.97
N ILE A 232 16.23 -17.54 -7.20
CA ILE A 232 17.13 -18.24 -6.29
C ILE A 232 17.12 -19.73 -6.63
N GLN A 233 18.29 -20.29 -6.89
CA GLN A 233 18.48 -21.74 -6.92
C GLN A 233 18.69 -22.25 -5.50
N ALA A 234 17.75 -23.04 -4.98
CA ALA A 234 17.85 -23.60 -3.66
C ALA A 234 18.93 -24.70 -3.61
N LYS A 235 19.70 -24.73 -2.52
CA LYS A 235 20.71 -25.78 -2.25
C LYS A 235 20.12 -26.95 -1.47
N SER A 236 19.06 -26.71 -0.71
CA SER A 236 18.27 -27.71 -0.01
C SER A 236 16.79 -27.62 -0.39
N GLU A 237 15.98 -28.56 0.06
CA GLU A 237 14.52 -28.53 -0.11
C GLU A 237 13.81 -27.62 0.89
N TRP A 238 14.55 -26.92 1.75
CA TRP A 238 14.00 -26.28 2.93
C TRP A 238 14.05 -24.75 2.88
N VAL A 239 12.95 -24.16 3.32
CA VAL A 239 12.82 -22.72 3.58
C VAL A 239 12.39 -22.53 5.03
N SER A 240 13.11 -21.69 5.78
CA SER A 240 12.72 -21.25 7.13
C SER A 240 12.22 -19.82 7.06
N ILE A 241 11.06 -19.52 7.63
CA ILE A 241 10.50 -18.16 7.73
C ILE A 241 10.29 -17.85 9.21
N ILE A 242 11.04 -16.90 9.74
CA ILE A 242 10.89 -16.42 11.11
C ILE A 242 9.96 -15.20 11.15
N GLY A 243 9.20 -15.07 12.24
CA GLY A 243 8.38 -13.91 12.57
C GLY A 243 9.12 -12.56 12.59
N ASP A 244 8.42 -11.54 13.07
CA ASP A 244 8.90 -10.14 13.05
C ASP A 244 10.29 -10.01 13.69
N THR A 245 11.22 -9.37 12.99
CA THR A 245 12.64 -9.34 13.35
C THR A 245 13.18 -7.92 13.44
N TYR A 246 13.63 -7.55 14.63
CA TYR A 246 14.30 -6.30 14.98
C TYR A 246 15.13 -6.46 16.27
N PHE A 247 16.41 -6.07 16.25
CA PHE A 247 17.32 -6.19 17.41
C PHE A 247 17.06 -5.22 18.54
N GLY A 248 16.19 -4.22 18.34
CA GLY A 248 15.57 -3.48 19.43
C GLY A 248 16.27 -2.20 19.82
N GLU A 249 17.16 -1.64 18.99
CA GLU A 249 17.98 -0.47 19.30
C GLU A 249 17.18 0.71 19.88
N PHE A 250 16.01 1.01 19.30
CA PHE A 250 15.07 2.02 19.78
C PHE A 250 14.59 1.73 21.22
N TYR A 251 14.26 0.47 21.51
CA TYR A 251 13.83 0.06 22.85
C TYR A 251 15.01 0.00 23.82
N THR A 252 16.17 -0.44 23.37
CA THR A 252 17.43 -0.46 24.13
C THR A 252 17.80 0.94 24.56
N ALA A 253 17.76 1.94 23.67
CA ALA A 253 18.04 3.34 24.00
C ALA A 253 17.12 3.85 25.12
N LYS A 254 15.81 3.56 25.04
CA LYS A 254 14.84 3.90 26.09
C LYS A 254 15.16 3.20 27.42
N ARG A 255 15.52 1.91 27.38
CA ARG A 255 15.90 1.14 28.58
C ARG A 255 17.19 1.67 29.21
N THR A 256 18.21 2.01 28.41
CA THR A 256 19.47 2.62 28.89
C THR A 256 19.21 3.92 29.64
N GLN A 257 18.39 4.82 29.09
CA GLN A 257 18.04 6.09 29.74
C GLN A 257 17.33 5.89 31.08
N GLN A 258 16.64 4.76 31.25
CA GLN A 258 15.95 4.39 32.49
C GLN A 258 16.81 3.55 33.45
N GLY A 259 18.07 3.26 33.09
CA GLY A 259 18.95 2.40 33.89
C GLY A 259 18.48 0.94 33.97
N ILE A 260 17.72 0.46 32.98
CA ILE A 260 17.19 -0.91 32.93
C ILE A 260 18.20 -1.82 32.23
N ASP A 261 18.52 -2.97 32.84
CA ASP A 261 19.38 -4.00 32.24
C ASP A 261 18.78 -4.51 30.92
N ASP A 262 19.65 -4.73 29.93
CA ASP A 262 19.27 -4.91 28.53
C ASP A 262 20.19 -5.92 27.85
N ALA A 263 19.58 -6.89 27.16
CA ALA A 263 20.33 -7.98 26.54
C ALA A 263 21.24 -7.53 25.39
N LEU A 264 20.81 -6.55 24.59
CA LEU A 264 21.61 -6.08 23.46
C LEU A 264 22.89 -5.39 23.93
N GLN A 265 22.81 -4.59 25.00
CA GLN A 265 23.99 -3.99 25.63
C GLN A 265 24.91 -5.02 26.28
N ARG A 266 24.32 -6.01 26.98
CA ARG A 266 25.09 -6.96 27.79
C ARG A 266 25.77 -8.06 26.96
N TYR A 267 25.07 -8.57 25.95
CA TYR A 267 25.47 -9.77 25.21
C TYR A 267 25.60 -9.54 23.70
N GLY A 268 25.20 -8.37 23.20
CA GLY A 268 25.23 -8.05 21.77
C GLY A 268 24.16 -8.76 20.95
N TYR A 269 24.24 -8.58 19.64
CA TYR A 269 23.26 -9.05 18.65
C TYR A 269 23.13 -10.58 18.60
N GLN A 270 24.20 -11.28 18.96
CA GLN A 270 24.28 -12.74 18.90
C GLN A 270 23.25 -13.43 19.81
N HIS A 271 22.97 -12.81 20.95
CA HIS A 271 22.18 -13.37 22.04
C HIS A 271 20.77 -13.78 21.62
N SER A 272 20.09 -12.95 20.83
CA SER A 272 18.68 -13.15 20.53
C SER A 272 18.41 -14.37 19.64
N PHE A 273 19.38 -14.79 18.82
CA PHE A 273 19.23 -15.98 17.98
C PHE A 273 19.67 -17.27 18.66
N GLU A 274 20.38 -17.24 19.80
CA GLU A 274 21.00 -18.46 20.36
C GLU A 274 20.00 -19.58 20.66
N GLY A 275 18.83 -19.26 21.20
CA GLY A 275 17.80 -20.24 21.56
C GLY A 275 17.08 -20.87 20.36
N ILE A 276 17.22 -20.30 19.16
CA ILE A 276 16.53 -20.72 17.93
C ILE A 276 17.49 -20.92 16.75
N LYS A 277 18.81 -20.92 16.98
CA LYS A 277 19.81 -20.99 15.90
C LYS A 277 19.72 -22.25 15.04
N GLN A 278 19.22 -23.35 15.60
CA GLN A 278 19.13 -24.65 14.91
C GLN A 278 18.11 -24.66 13.77
N PHE A 279 17.20 -23.68 13.71
CA PHE A 279 16.23 -23.56 12.63
C PHE A 279 16.82 -23.09 11.29
N PHE A 280 18.02 -22.48 11.33
CA PHE A 280 18.61 -21.79 10.18
C PHE A 280 19.84 -22.54 9.68
N GLY A 281 19.62 -23.45 8.72
CA GLY A 281 20.69 -24.19 8.07
C GLY A 281 21.47 -23.34 7.05
N PRO A 282 22.77 -23.62 6.83
CA PRO A 282 23.60 -22.87 5.87
C PRO A 282 23.18 -23.05 4.40
N ASP A 283 22.55 -24.17 4.07
CA ASP A 283 22.06 -24.48 2.71
C ASP A 283 20.56 -24.17 2.52
N ASP A 284 19.88 -23.78 3.60
CA ASP A 284 18.46 -23.43 3.58
C ASP A 284 18.28 -21.97 3.10
N ILE A 285 17.10 -21.68 2.56
CA ILE A 285 16.68 -20.29 2.36
C ILE A 285 16.03 -19.82 3.65
N ASN A 286 16.67 -18.88 4.35
CA ASN A 286 16.20 -18.39 5.64
C ASN A 286 15.69 -16.96 5.48
N ILE A 287 14.38 -16.81 5.62
CA ILE A 287 13.62 -15.58 5.40
C ILE A 287 13.26 -14.94 6.74
N ALA A 288 13.55 -13.65 6.91
CA ALA A 288 13.07 -12.86 8.04
C ALA A 288 12.26 -11.63 7.57
N ASN A 289 11.26 -11.22 8.35
CA ASN A 289 10.64 -9.90 8.21
C ASN A 289 11.51 -8.88 8.96
N LEU A 290 12.35 -8.10 8.26
CA LEU A 290 13.14 -7.04 8.89
C LEU A 290 12.24 -5.82 9.12
N GLU A 291 11.82 -5.63 10.36
CA GLU A 291 10.87 -4.60 10.76
C GLU A 291 11.59 -3.37 11.33
N ALA A 292 12.56 -2.88 10.56
CA ALA A 292 13.33 -1.69 10.83
C ALA A 292 14.00 -1.21 9.54
N VAL A 293 14.57 -0.01 9.57
CA VAL A 293 15.37 0.56 8.48
C VAL A 293 16.79 0.83 8.97
N PHE A 294 17.80 0.63 8.11
CA PHE A 294 19.15 1.09 8.40
C PHE A 294 19.19 2.61 8.27
N ASN A 295 19.12 3.29 9.41
CA ASN A 295 19.02 4.73 9.46
C ASN A 295 20.39 5.39 9.29
N LEU A 296 20.45 6.39 8.40
CA LEU A 296 21.62 7.24 8.20
C LEU A 296 21.74 8.32 9.28
N ASP A 297 20.60 8.85 9.69
CA ASP A 297 20.47 9.92 10.68
C ASP A 297 20.02 9.37 12.04
N GLU A 298 20.39 10.03 13.13
CA GLU A 298 19.90 9.68 14.48
C GLU A 298 18.43 10.09 14.67
N ASP A 299 18.05 11.24 14.12
CA ASP A 299 16.70 11.81 14.22
C ASP A 299 15.83 11.39 13.03
N SER A 300 14.58 11.04 13.32
CA SER A 300 13.59 10.67 12.31
C SER A 300 12.72 11.85 11.91
N ILE A 301 12.37 11.92 10.62
CA ILE A 301 11.35 12.85 10.07
C ILE A 301 9.92 12.61 10.62
N LEU A 302 9.73 11.49 11.33
CA LEU A 302 8.48 11.07 11.96
C LEU A 302 8.45 11.29 13.47
N GLU A 303 9.51 11.89 14.05
CA GLU A 303 9.54 12.24 15.47
C GLU A 303 8.30 13.09 15.83
N GLY A 304 7.65 12.74 16.93
CA GLY A 304 6.38 13.34 17.35
C GLY A 304 5.15 13.01 16.48
N LYS A 305 5.29 12.28 15.36
CA LYS A 305 4.19 11.89 14.46
C LYS A 305 3.85 10.41 14.54
N LYS A 306 4.84 9.56 14.81
CA LYS A 306 4.68 8.09 14.91
C LYS A 306 5.19 7.61 16.27
N ALA A 307 4.43 6.74 16.92
CA ALA A 307 4.74 6.29 18.28
C ALA A 307 5.99 5.39 18.39
N TYR A 308 6.25 4.60 17.35
CA TYR A 308 7.37 3.67 17.28
C TYR A 308 8.13 3.90 15.97
N ILE A 309 9.39 4.31 16.11
CA ILE A 309 10.31 4.65 15.02
C ILE A 309 11.50 3.71 15.14
N LEU A 310 11.63 2.75 14.22
CA LEU A 310 12.55 1.63 14.38
C LEU A 310 13.73 1.76 13.41
N GLY A 311 14.81 2.36 13.92
CA GLY A 311 16.12 2.41 13.28
C GLY A 311 16.98 1.22 13.73
N ALA A 312 17.72 0.64 12.80
CA ALA A 312 18.64 -0.48 13.05
C ALA A 312 20.06 -0.12 12.62
N ARG A 313 21.05 -0.61 13.38
CA ARG A 313 22.47 -0.46 12.99
C ARG A 313 22.83 -1.53 11.96
N SER A 314 23.22 -1.09 10.77
CA SER A 314 23.48 -1.97 9.63
C SER A 314 24.59 -2.99 9.87
N GLU A 315 25.79 -2.55 10.24
CA GLU A 315 26.97 -3.44 10.38
C GLU A 315 26.73 -4.63 11.33
N PRO A 316 26.34 -4.45 12.61
CA PRO A 316 26.12 -5.57 13.51
C PRO A 316 24.90 -6.42 13.14
N THR A 317 23.85 -5.81 12.57
CA THR A 317 22.66 -6.53 12.07
C THR A 317 23.02 -7.47 10.94
N LEU A 318 23.74 -6.96 9.92
CA LEU A 318 24.17 -7.74 8.76
C LEU A 318 25.16 -8.84 9.16
N ALA A 319 26.08 -8.54 10.10
CA ALA A 319 27.02 -9.54 10.62
C ALA A 319 26.28 -10.70 11.31
N GLU A 320 25.26 -10.41 12.11
CA GLU A 320 24.46 -11.45 12.77
C GLU A 320 23.59 -12.23 11.77
N PHE A 321 22.96 -11.55 10.79
CA PHE A 321 22.21 -12.22 9.73
C PHE A 321 23.08 -13.21 8.95
N LYS A 322 24.29 -12.81 8.55
CA LYS A 322 25.26 -13.70 7.90
C LYS A 322 25.65 -14.87 8.79
N ARG A 323 25.95 -14.62 10.07
CA ARG A 323 26.31 -15.67 11.05
C ARG A 323 25.18 -16.69 11.25
N ARG A 324 23.92 -16.26 11.12
CA ARG A 324 22.72 -17.10 11.24
C ARG A 324 22.17 -17.58 9.92
N HIS A 325 22.88 -17.36 8.83
CA HIS A 325 22.46 -17.76 7.49
C HIS A 325 21.12 -17.16 7.06
N ILE A 326 20.68 -16.05 7.69
CA ILE A 326 19.56 -15.24 7.19
C ILE A 326 20.02 -14.60 5.90
N ASN A 327 19.44 -15.06 4.78
CA ASN A 327 19.91 -14.77 3.43
C ASN A 327 18.82 -14.17 2.53
N THR A 328 17.61 -14.00 3.07
CA THR A 328 16.48 -13.39 2.39
C THR A 328 15.64 -12.57 3.37
N LEU A 329 15.17 -11.40 2.96
CA LEU A 329 14.33 -10.52 3.78
C LEU A 329 13.00 -10.16 3.10
N CYS A 330 11.93 -10.19 3.88
CA CYS A 330 10.70 -9.49 3.56
C CYS A 330 10.78 -8.08 4.16
N LEU A 331 10.55 -7.07 3.34
CA LEU A 331 10.69 -5.66 3.71
C LEU A 331 9.38 -4.88 3.65
N ALA A 332 8.30 -5.47 3.12
CA ALA A 332 7.01 -4.79 3.03
C ALA A 332 6.32 -4.73 4.40
N ASN A 333 6.72 -3.75 5.23
CA ASN A 333 6.14 -3.48 6.53
C ASN A 333 6.07 -1.98 6.82
N ASN A 334 5.58 -1.63 8.00
CA ASN A 334 5.32 -0.27 8.46
C ASN A 334 6.53 0.44 9.06
N HIS A 335 7.76 -0.06 8.90
CA HIS A 335 8.95 0.51 9.54
C HIS A 335 10.08 0.86 8.57
N LEU A 336 10.02 0.40 7.32
CA LEU A 336 11.10 0.61 6.35
C LEU A 336 11.32 2.08 5.92
N LYS A 337 10.33 2.97 6.11
CA LYS A 337 10.44 4.41 5.84
C LYS A 337 10.46 5.27 7.10
N ASP A 338 10.76 4.69 8.26
CA ASP A 338 10.81 5.43 9.53
C ASP A 338 11.85 6.55 9.54
N TYR A 339 12.90 6.43 8.72
CA TYR A 339 13.94 7.45 8.54
C TYR A 339 13.98 7.98 7.10
N GLY A 340 12.83 7.95 6.41
CA GLY A 340 12.66 8.52 5.07
C GLY A 340 13.34 7.74 3.94
N ASP A 341 13.29 8.32 2.74
CA ASP A 341 13.74 7.68 1.50
C ASP A 341 15.24 7.37 1.45
N ALA A 342 16.07 8.26 1.99
CA ALA A 342 17.52 8.07 1.97
C ALA A 342 17.94 6.82 2.76
N SER A 343 17.38 6.62 3.96
CA SER A 343 17.64 5.46 4.79
C SER A 343 17.07 4.17 4.18
N LEU A 344 15.89 4.23 3.54
CA LEU A 344 15.36 3.07 2.81
C LEU A 344 16.30 2.68 1.66
N LYS A 345 16.71 3.63 0.81
CA LYS A 345 17.60 3.34 -0.32
C LYS A 345 18.95 2.79 0.15
N HIS A 346 19.51 3.40 1.19
CA HIS A 346 20.72 2.90 1.85
C HIS A 346 20.56 1.47 2.37
N THR A 347 19.40 1.14 2.94
CA THR A 347 19.07 -0.23 3.38
C THR A 347 19.12 -1.20 2.22
N LEU A 348 18.48 -0.87 1.08
CA LEU A 348 18.48 -1.73 -0.10
C LEU A 348 19.90 -1.93 -0.65
N GLU A 349 20.68 -0.86 -0.78
CA GLU A 349 22.07 -0.91 -1.26
C GLU A 349 22.95 -1.79 -0.38
N LEU A 350 22.85 -1.66 0.95
CA LEU A 350 23.62 -2.48 1.88
C LEU A 350 23.23 -3.96 1.84
N LEU A 351 21.95 -4.26 1.61
CA LEU A 351 21.50 -5.65 1.45
C LEU A 351 22.04 -6.27 0.16
N GLU A 352 22.06 -5.52 -0.94
CA GLU A 352 22.69 -5.95 -2.19
C GLU A 352 24.19 -6.20 -2.00
N GLN A 353 24.92 -5.27 -1.37
CA GLN A 353 26.34 -5.42 -1.06
C GLN A 353 26.63 -6.59 -0.10
N ALA A 354 25.70 -6.87 0.81
CA ALA A 354 25.80 -7.99 1.74
C ALA A 354 25.43 -9.33 1.11
N GLU A 355 24.95 -9.36 -0.14
CA GLU A 355 24.42 -10.53 -0.84
C GLU A 355 23.23 -11.17 -0.11
N ILE A 356 22.40 -10.33 0.54
CA ILE A 356 21.16 -10.75 1.19
C ILE A 356 20.00 -10.40 0.25
N ASN A 357 19.26 -11.42 -0.18
CA ASN A 357 18.10 -11.22 -1.05
C ASN A 357 16.99 -10.46 -0.32
N PHE A 358 16.15 -9.73 -1.05
CA PHE A 358 14.98 -9.09 -0.46
C PHE A 358 13.83 -8.91 -1.45
N ILE A 359 12.61 -8.85 -0.92
CA ILE A 359 11.38 -8.52 -1.65
C ILE A 359 10.50 -7.57 -0.81
N GLY A 360 9.53 -6.93 -1.46
CA GLY A 360 8.53 -6.10 -0.78
C GLY A 360 8.93 -4.63 -0.58
N ALA A 361 10.09 -4.21 -1.09
CA ALA A 361 10.51 -2.82 -1.10
C ALA A 361 11.43 -2.53 -2.28
N GLY A 362 11.47 -1.27 -2.70
CA GLY A 362 12.25 -0.85 -3.86
C GLY A 362 12.51 0.65 -3.92
N THR A 363 13.41 1.03 -4.82
CA THR A 363 13.71 2.42 -5.20
C THR A 363 12.59 3.02 -6.04
N ASP A 364 11.72 2.17 -6.60
CA ASP A 364 10.49 2.51 -7.30
C ASP A 364 9.40 1.44 -7.06
N GLN A 365 8.20 1.69 -7.58
CA GLN A 365 7.05 0.81 -7.38
C GLN A 365 7.19 -0.54 -8.08
N GLN A 366 7.91 -0.62 -9.19
CA GLN A 366 8.13 -1.88 -9.91
C GLN A 366 9.06 -2.80 -9.12
N GLN A 367 10.21 -2.29 -8.67
CA GLN A 367 11.14 -3.05 -7.84
C GLN A 367 10.48 -3.50 -6.54
N ALA A 368 9.66 -2.64 -5.91
CA ALA A 368 8.96 -2.99 -4.68
C ALA A 368 8.04 -4.20 -4.85
N HIS A 369 7.32 -4.30 -5.98
CA HIS A 369 6.41 -5.41 -6.29
C HIS A 369 7.09 -6.62 -6.93
N GLN A 370 8.42 -6.63 -7.08
CA GLN A 370 9.12 -7.84 -7.51
C GLN A 370 8.94 -8.97 -6.49
N TYR A 371 8.78 -10.18 -7.02
CA TYR A 371 8.63 -11.39 -6.24
C TYR A 371 9.88 -12.25 -6.33
N LEU A 372 9.99 -13.18 -5.39
CA LEU A 372 11.04 -14.17 -5.37
C LEU A 372 10.55 -15.43 -6.08
N GLU A 373 11.37 -16.04 -6.94
CA GLU A 373 11.13 -17.38 -7.47
C GLU A 373 12.23 -18.32 -6.99
N ILE A 374 11.86 -19.30 -6.18
CA ILE A 374 12.75 -20.33 -5.68
C ILE A 374 12.62 -21.54 -6.58
N GLN A 375 13.76 -21.97 -7.13
CA GLN A 375 13.86 -23.18 -7.93
C GLN A 375 14.52 -24.30 -7.12
N THR A 376 13.85 -25.46 -7.09
CA THR A 376 14.38 -26.72 -6.55
C THR A 376 14.38 -27.79 -7.64
N ASP A 377 15.05 -28.91 -7.40
CA ASP A 377 14.96 -30.10 -8.25
C ASP A 377 13.54 -30.70 -8.15
N GLY A 378 12.65 -30.27 -9.03
CA GLY A 378 11.29 -30.79 -9.19
C GLY A 378 10.16 -29.81 -8.89
N GLN A 379 10.43 -28.64 -8.29
CA GLN A 379 9.39 -27.66 -7.98
C GLN A 379 9.89 -26.21 -8.05
N ARG A 380 8.98 -25.31 -8.43
CA ARG A 380 9.17 -23.86 -8.37
C ARG A 380 8.12 -23.24 -7.46
N VAL A 381 8.57 -22.28 -6.66
CA VAL A 381 7.73 -21.55 -5.70
C VAL A 381 7.95 -20.06 -5.87
N ALA A 382 6.87 -19.32 -6.14
CA ALA A 382 6.88 -17.87 -6.12
C ALA A 382 6.47 -17.34 -4.74
N ILE A 383 7.21 -16.36 -4.22
CA ILE A 383 6.89 -15.67 -2.96
C ILE A 383 6.68 -14.19 -3.23
N PHE A 384 5.46 -13.72 -2.97
CA PHE A 384 5.09 -12.31 -3.01
C PHE A 384 5.06 -11.73 -1.59
N ASN A 385 5.50 -10.49 -1.42
CA ASN A 385 5.46 -9.79 -0.13
C ASN A 385 4.77 -8.43 -0.27
N GLY A 386 3.92 -8.07 0.69
CA GLY A 386 3.19 -6.81 0.67
C GLY A 386 2.71 -6.37 2.05
N TYR A 387 2.63 -5.05 2.24
CA TYR A 387 2.04 -4.40 3.39
C TYR A 387 0.57 -4.07 3.11
N TRP A 388 -0.34 -4.29 4.06
CA TRP A 388 -1.72 -3.83 3.86
C TRP A 388 -1.81 -2.29 3.78
N HIS A 389 -2.82 -1.76 3.12
CA HIS A 389 -2.99 -0.31 2.99
C HIS A 389 -3.44 0.34 4.32
N ARG A 390 -2.74 1.39 4.77
CA ARG A 390 -3.17 2.29 5.84
C ARG A 390 -3.16 3.73 5.36
N ALA A 391 -4.27 4.45 5.60
CA ALA A 391 -4.42 5.85 5.19
C ALA A 391 -3.29 6.75 5.73
N ILE A 392 -2.95 6.63 7.02
CA ILE A 392 -1.85 7.41 7.63
C ILE A 392 -0.50 7.09 6.97
N ALA A 393 -0.22 5.82 6.68
CA ALA A 393 1.03 5.42 6.03
C ALA A 393 1.13 5.96 4.59
N TYR A 394 0.00 6.09 3.88
CA TYR A 394 -0.05 6.69 2.54
C TYR A 394 0.01 8.22 2.58
N GLN A 395 -0.81 8.87 3.41
CA GLN A 395 -1.01 10.33 3.38
C GLN A 395 0.03 11.11 4.19
N ASP A 396 0.40 10.62 5.37
CA ASP A 396 1.19 11.38 6.33
C ASP A 396 2.66 10.97 6.34
N TYR A 397 2.95 9.69 6.04
CA TYR A 397 4.30 9.14 6.16
C TYR A 397 4.94 8.76 4.81
N ASP A 398 4.16 8.69 3.73
CA ASP A 398 4.64 8.36 2.37
C ASP A 398 5.33 6.99 2.28
N PHE A 399 4.82 5.95 2.95
CA PHE A 399 5.53 4.67 3.09
C PHE A 399 5.56 3.79 1.85
N TYR A 400 4.55 3.90 0.99
CA TYR A 400 4.40 3.01 -0.16
C TYR A 400 5.22 3.49 -1.35
N ALA A 401 5.77 2.54 -2.11
CA ALA A 401 6.37 2.85 -3.39
C ALA A 401 5.26 3.24 -4.39
N LEU A 402 5.41 4.38 -5.05
CA LEU A 402 4.43 4.93 -6.00
C LEU A 402 5.17 5.51 -7.20
N GLY A 403 4.89 5.05 -8.42
CA GLY A 403 5.63 5.48 -9.60
C GLY A 403 7.14 5.28 -9.41
N ASN A 404 7.91 6.36 -9.49
CA ASN A 404 9.37 6.35 -9.27
C ASN A 404 9.80 6.65 -7.82
N SER A 405 8.85 6.79 -6.88
CA SER A 405 9.17 6.94 -5.46
C SER A 405 9.53 5.60 -4.83
N SER A 406 10.56 5.63 -4.00
CA SER A 406 10.94 4.50 -3.15
C SER A 406 9.93 4.24 -2.05
N GLY A 407 9.83 2.98 -1.63
CA GLY A 407 8.92 2.57 -0.56
C GLY A 407 8.66 1.08 -0.53
N VAL A 408 7.63 0.70 0.21
CA VAL A 408 7.18 -0.70 0.34
C VAL A 408 6.06 -1.06 -0.63
N ALA A 409 5.99 -2.34 -1.00
CA ALA A 409 4.87 -2.88 -1.77
C ALA A 409 3.59 -2.94 -0.95
N CYS A 410 2.45 -2.77 -1.61
CA CYS A 410 1.13 -2.85 -0.98
C CYS A 410 0.38 -4.10 -1.44
N LEU A 411 -0.42 -4.70 -0.55
CA LEU A 411 -1.40 -5.74 -0.90
C LEU A 411 -2.60 -5.10 -1.63
N ASN A 412 -2.44 -4.83 -2.93
CA ASN A 412 -3.38 -4.11 -3.77
C ASN A 412 -3.53 -4.77 -5.17
N ALA A 413 -4.22 -4.08 -6.08
CA ALA A 413 -4.44 -4.54 -7.46
C ALA A 413 -3.16 -4.92 -8.21
N ILE A 414 -2.05 -4.20 -8.02
CA ILE A 414 -0.80 -4.48 -8.72
C ILE A 414 -0.32 -5.87 -8.31
N LEU A 415 -0.19 -6.13 -7.00
CA LEU A 415 0.21 -7.44 -6.49
C LEU A 415 -0.79 -8.54 -6.88
N PHE A 416 -2.09 -8.25 -6.87
CA PHE A 416 -3.11 -9.22 -7.27
C PHE A 416 -2.98 -9.60 -8.76
N GLU A 417 -2.79 -8.62 -9.64
CA GLU A 417 -2.55 -8.84 -11.06
C GLU A 417 -1.26 -9.63 -11.31
N GLN A 418 -0.19 -9.37 -10.55
CA GLN A 418 1.03 -10.18 -10.61
C GLN A 418 0.77 -11.65 -10.26
N ILE A 419 0.02 -11.93 -9.19
CA ILE A 419 -0.32 -13.30 -8.78
C ILE A 419 -1.17 -14.00 -9.86
N MET A 420 -2.21 -13.32 -10.37
CA MET A 420 -3.08 -13.87 -11.41
C MET A 420 -2.29 -14.20 -12.69
N GLN A 421 -1.46 -13.27 -13.15
CA GLN A 421 -0.63 -13.46 -14.35
C GLN A 421 0.40 -14.56 -14.15
N TYR A 422 1.02 -14.64 -12.97
CA TYR A 422 1.92 -15.73 -12.63
C TYR A 422 1.20 -17.07 -12.65
N ARG A 423 0.04 -17.19 -12.01
CA ARG A 423 -0.76 -18.42 -11.99
C ARG A 423 -1.16 -18.88 -13.39
N VAL A 424 -1.59 -17.97 -14.26
CA VAL A 424 -1.94 -18.28 -15.65
C VAL A 424 -0.72 -18.80 -16.42
N LYS A 425 0.45 -18.16 -16.25
CA LYS A 425 1.69 -18.55 -16.92
C LYS A 425 2.29 -19.85 -16.37
N HIS A 426 2.10 -20.11 -15.08
CA HIS A 426 2.74 -21.18 -14.33
C HIS A 426 1.73 -21.96 -13.47
N PRO A 427 0.79 -22.70 -14.08
CA PRO A 427 -0.33 -23.32 -13.38
C PRO A 427 0.09 -24.34 -12.31
N GLN A 428 1.26 -24.96 -12.45
CA GLN A 428 1.77 -26.01 -11.55
C GLN A 428 2.70 -25.50 -10.44
N HIS A 429 3.15 -24.24 -10.51
CA HIS A 429 4.04 -23.69 -9.49
C HIS A 429 3.25 -23.37 -8.22
N LYS A 430 3.90 -23.40 -7.06
CA LYS A 430 3.26 -22.93 -5.82
C LYS A 430 3.42 -21.43 -5.68
N ILE A 431 2.40 -20.78 -5.14
CA ILE A 431 2.42 -19.34 -4.84
C ILE A 431 2.24 -19.14 -3.35
N ILE A 432 3.20 -18.47 -2.72
CA ILE A 432 3.15 -18.06 -1.31
C ILE A 432 3.01 -16.54 -1.27
N VAL A 433 2.14 -16.05 -0.39
CA VAL A 433 2.03 -14.61 -0.11
C VAL A 433 2.33 -14.36 1.35
N ILE A 434 3.33 -13.51 1.61
CA ILE A 434 3.72 -13.06 2.94
C ILE A 434 3.17 -11.64 3.12
N GLY A 435 2.14 -11.49 3.94
CA GLY A 435 1.48 -10.22 4.19
C GLY A 435 1.87 -9.63 5.55
N HIS A 436 2.27 -8.36 5.59
CA HIS A 436 2.40 -7.65 6.85
C HIS A 436 1.08 -6.88 7.11
N TRP A 437 0.33 -7.29 8.14
CA TRP A 437 -1.03 -6.82 8.38
C TRP A 437 -1.52 -7.08 9.81
N GLY A 438 -2.75 -6.67 10.09
CA GLY A 438 -3.33 -6.84 11.42
C GLY A 438 -2.93 -5.72 12.36
N VAL A 439 -3.32 -5.88 13.62
CA VAL A 439 -3.15 -4.88 14.66
C VAL A 439 -2.41 -5.52 15.82
N ASP A 440 -1.39 -4.84 16.33
CA ASP A 440 -0.52 -5.29 17.41
C ASP A 440 -1.32 -5.97 18.53
N PHE A 441 -0.98 -7.23 18.81
CA PHE A 441 -1.51 -8.07 19.86
C PHE A 441 -3.03 -8.33 19.81
N LYS A 442 -3.70 -8.07 18.67
CA LYS A 442 -5.15 -8.32 18.51
C LYS A 442 -5.45 -9.58 17.71
N SER A 443 -6.71 -10.01 17.80
CA SER A 443 -7.28 -11.04 16.93
C SER A 443 -7.38 -10.58 15.46
N ILE A 444 -7.73 -11.52 14.58
CA ILE A 444 -7.83 -11.32 13.13
C ILE A 444 -8.73 -10.11 12.82
N HIS A 445 -8.18 -9.13 12.12
CA HIS A 445 -8.91 -7.96 11.66
C HIS A 445 -9.76 -8.31 10.41
N PRO A 446 -10.97 -7.74 10.24
CA PRO A 446 -11.82 -8.00 9.07
C PRO A 446 -11.12 -7.80 7.71
N GLU A 447 -10.26 -6.79 7.62
CA GLU A 447 -9.47 -6.55 6.40
C GLU A 447 -8.44 -7.67 6.13
N GLN A 448 -7.86 -8.29 7.16
CA GLN A 448 -7.00 -9.47 6.96
C GLN A 448 -7.81 -10.61 6.34
N GLU A 449 -9.03 -10.87 6.84
CA GLU A 449 -9.89 -11.93 6.31
C GLU A 449 -10.31 -11.65 4.87
N LYS A 450 -10.64 -10.40 4.56
CA LYS A 450 -10.98 -9.96 3.20
C LYS A 450 -9.81 -10.18 2.24
N LEU A 451 -8.61 -9.73 2.60
CA LEU A 451 -7.40 -9.91 1.79
C LEU A 451 -7.05 -11.40 1.62
N ALA A 452 -7.13 -12.20 2.68
CA ALA A 452 -6.87 -13.64 2.61
C ALA A 452 -7.81 -14.37 1.65
N LYS A 453 -9.11 -14.03 1.64
CA LYS A 453 -10.08 -14.56 0.67
C LYS A 453 -9.70 -14.21 -0.76
N ILE A 454 -9.33 -12.95 -1.01
CA ILE A 454 -8.89 -12.49 -2.34
C ILE A 454 -7.64 -13.26 -2.77
N LEU A 455 -6.58 -13.25 -1.95
CA LEU A 455 -5.29 -13.86 -2.28
C LEU A 455 -5.41 -15.35 -2.60
N THR A 456 -6.16 -16.10 -1.80
CA THR A 456 -6.40 -17.53 -2.04
C THR A 456 -7.26 -17.76 -3.28
N GLN A 457 -8.26 -16.92 -3.54
CA GLN A 457 -9.10 -17.00 -4.74
C GLN A 457 -8.33 -16.75 -6.03
N ILE A 458 -7.39 -15.81 -6.03
CA ILE A 458 -6.61 -15.43 -7.24
C ILE A 458 -5.39 -16.33 -7.48
N GLY A 459 -5.13 -17.29 -6.60
CA GLY A 459 -4.18 -18.37 -6.85
C GLY A 459 -3.06 -18.55 -5.82
N ALA A 460 -3.06 -17.84 -4.69
CA ALA A 460 -2.13 -18.15 -3.60
C ALA A 460 -2.44 -19.54 -3.01
N ASP A 461 -1.42 -20.39 -2.91
CA ASP A 461 -1.51 -21.71 -2.28
C ASP A 461 -1.31 -21.66 -0.77
N LEU A 462 -0.52 -20.68 -0.29
CA LEU A 462 -0.25 -20.46 1.12
C LEU A 462 -0.17 -18.96 1.39
N VAL A 463 -0.77 -18.54 2.49
CA VAL A 463 -0.70 -17.14 2.96
C VAL A 463 -0.16 -17.12 4.39
N ILE A 464 0.87 -16.32 4.63
CA ILE A 464 1.55 -16.18 5.92
C ILE A 464 1.51 -14.71 6.35
N GLY A 465 0.98 -14.45 7.54
CA GLY A 465 0.85 -13.12 8.10
C GLY A 465 1.95 -12.75 9.09
N HIS A 466 2.36 -11.48 9.05
CA HIS A 466 3.25 -10.78 9.98
C HIS A 466 2.56 -9.54 10.56
N GLY A 467 3.16 -8.89 11.57
CA GLY A 467 2.76 -7.56 12.05
C GLY A 467 1.74 -7.54 13.19
N ALA A 468 1.08 -8.67 13.50
CA ALA A 468 0.23 -8.75 14.68
C ALA A 468 1.04 -8.88 16.00
N HIS A 469 2.36 -9.09 15.94
CA HIS A 469 3.25 -9.34 17.10
C HIS A 469 2.81 -10.46 18.06
N THR A 470 1.84 -11.29 17.65
CA THR A 470 1.35 -12.50 18.33
C THR A 470 0.92 -13.52 17.28
N ILE A 471 0.95 -14.81 17.62
CA ILE A 471 0.31 -15.84 16.80
C ILE A 471 -1.19 -15.58 16.64
N GLN A 472 -1.72 -15.85 15.45
CA GLN A 472 -3.15 -15.81 15.14
C GLN A 472 -3.59 -17.14 14.51
N PRO A 473 -4.89 -17.50 14.56
CA PRO A 473 -5.39 -18.78 14.07
C PRO A 473 -5.00 -19.11 12.61
N ILE A 474 -4.83 -20.40 12.34
CA ILE A 474 -4.74 -20.98 11.00
C ILE A 474 -6.17 -21.26 10.52
N ARG A 475 -6.47 -20.96 9.26
CA ARG A 475 -7.76 -21.30 8.62
C ARG A 475 -7.53 -21.93 7.24
N SER A 476 -8.48 -22.76 6.80
CA SER A 476 -8.58 -23.18 5.40
C SER A 476 -9.55 -22.25 4.67
N ILE A 477 -9.06 -21.48 3.70
CA ILE A 477 -9.86 -20.56 2.88
C ILE A 477 -9.67 -21.00 1.42
N HIS A 478 -10.77 -21.32 0.72
CA HIS A 478 -10.72 -21.92 -0.62
C HIS A 478 -9.83 -23.18 -0.69
N GLN A 479 -9.85 -24.01 0.37
CA GLN A 479 -9.00 -25.19 0.54
C GLN A 479 -7.49 -24.90 0.60
N LYS A 480 -7.12 -23.64 0.88
CA LYS A 480 -5.73 -23.20 1.03
C LYS A 480 -5.46 -22.77 2.48
N PRO A 481 -4.32 -23.15 3.07
CA PRO A 481 -3.96 -22.70 4.41
C PRO A 481 -3.64 -21.21 4.43
N VAL A 482 -4.22 -20.53 5.42
CA VAL A 482 -3.94 -19.13 5.76
C VAL A 482 -3.53 -19.08 7.22
N ILE A 483 -2.27 -18.70 7.45
CA ILE A 483 -1.72 -18.45 8.78
C ILE A 483 -1.79 -16.94 8.99
N PHE A 484 -2.77 -16.46 9.78
CA PHE A 484 -3.08 -15.03 9.84
C PHE A 484 -1.99 -14.17 10.47
N GLY A 485 -1.18 -14.75 11.35
CA GLY A 485 -0.10 -14.07 12.06
C GLY A 485 0.83 -15.10 12.68
N ILE A 486 2.14 -15.01 12.40
CA ILE A 486 3.16 -15.85 13.03
C ILE A 486 3.84 -15.16 14.21
N GLY A 487 3.49 -13.91 14.52
CA GLY A 487 4.00 -13.16 15.67
C GLY A 487 5.49 -12.84 15.59
N ASN A 488 6.09 -12.59 16.76
CA ASN A 488 7.49 -12.16 16.84
C ASN A 488 8.47 -13.28 16.60
N GLY A 489 9.58 -12.97 15.95
CA GLY A 489 10.78 -13.80 15.91
C GLY A 489 11.79 -13.30 16.93
N VAL A 490 12.86 -12.70 16.43
CA VAL A 490 13.80 -11.88 17.21
C VAL A 490 13.31 -10.43 17.18
N PHE A 491 12.39 -10.06 18.07
CA PHE A 491 11.85 -8.69 18.13
C PHE A 491 12.04 -8.09 19.52
N ASN A 492 13.06 -7.26 19.72
CA ASN A 492 13.55 -6.92 21.07
C ASN A 492 12.81 -5.75 21.76
N SER A 493 11.49 -5.72 21.60
CA SER A 493 10.60 -4.89 22.42
C SER A 493 10.36 -5.53 23.79
N ASN A 494 9.69 -4.84 24.72
CA ASN A 494 9.27 -5.46 25.98
C ASN A 494 8.02 -6.36 25.80
N GLY A 495 7.40 -6.34 24.62
CA GLY A 495 6.06 -6.87 24.39
C GLY A 495 4.99 -6.07 25.13
N ASN A 496 3.73 -6.40 24.86
CA ASN A 496 2.60 -5.85 25.61
C ASN A 496 1.49 -6.91 25.84
N PHE A 497 1.92 -8.17 25.93
CA PHE A 497 1.05 -9.35 25.95
C PHE A 497 0.00 -9.32 27.06
N GLU A 498 0.39 -8.97 28.29
CA GLU A 498 -0.52 -8.92 29.43
C GLU A 498 -1.63 -7.87 29.26
N ASN A 499 -1.28 -6.66 28.81
CA ASN A 499 -2.25 -5.58 28.68
C ASN A 499 -3.26 -5.83 27.56
N TYR A 500 -2.86 -6.56 26.53
CA TYR A 500 -3.76 -6.97 25.43
C TYR A 500 -4.37 -8.35 25.63
N GLN A 501 -4.03 -9.06 26.71
CA GLN A 501 -4.42 -10.46 26.93
C GLN A 501 -4.04 -11.37 25.75
N ALA A 502 -2.92 -11.04 25.08
CA ALA A 502 -2.36 -11.81 23.98
C ALA A 502 -1.41 -12.89 24.48
N LEU A 503 -1.20 -13.93 23.67
CA LEU A 503 -0.26 -14.97 24.00
C LEU A 503 1.17 -14.54 23.60
N PRO A 504 2.17 -14.79 24.46
CA PRO A 504 3.56 -14.41 24.19
C PRO A 504 4.29 -15.43 23.32
N TYR A 505 3.66 -15.78 22.21
CA TYR A 505 4.19 -16.74 21.24
C TYR A 505 4.39 -16.07 19.89
N GLY A 506 5.47 -16.49 19.24
CA GLY A 506 5.68 -16.33 17.82
C GLY A 506 5.85 -17.69 17.15
N GLY A 507 6.37 -17.68 15.93
CA GLY A 507 6.50 -18.87 15.12
C GLY A 507 7.68 -18.83 14.17
N ILE A 508 8.23 -20.01 13.92
CA ILE A 508 9.12 -20.29 12.80
C ILE A 508 8.43 -21.29 11.90
N ILE A 509 8.21 -20.91 10.65
CA ILE A 509 7.65 -21.79 9.62
C ILE A 509 8.80 -22.50 8.92
N ARG A 510 8.76 -23.82 8.84
CA ARG A 510 9.63 -24.59 7.94
C ARG A 510 8.83 -25.22 6.82
N LEU A 511 9.21 -24.89 5.60
CA LEU A 511 8.61 -25.43 4.38
C LEU A 511 9.56 -26.48 3.79
N ASN A 512 9.05 -27.67 3.53
CA ASN A 512 9.68 -28.62 2.62
C ASN A 512 9.07 -28.42 1.24
N LEU A 513 9.85 -27.86 0.32
CA LEU A 513 9.38 -27.50 -1.00
C LEU A 513 9.07 -28.73 -1.86
N LYS A 514 9.84 -29.83 -1.76
CA LYS A 514 9.60 -31.05 -2.54
C LYS A 514 8.31 -31.76 -2.15
N GLN A 515 7.95 -31.71 -0.87
CA GLN A 515 6.74 -32.33 -0.33
C GLN A 515 5.54 -31.37 -0.29
N SER A 516 5.74 -30.08 -0.62
CA SER A 516 4.75 -29.02 -0.44
C SER A 516 4.12 -29.05 0.96
N ARG A 517 4.99 -29.17 1.97
CA ARG A 517 4.61 -29.39 3.36
C ARG A 517 5.16 -28.30 4.27
N LEU A 518 4.32 -27.81 5.15
CA LEU A 518 4.62 -26.80 6.14
C LEU A 518 4.65 -27.41 7.54
N ARG A 519 5.62 -26.98 8.35
CA ARG A 519 5.65 -27.16 9.81
C ARG A 519 5.71 -25.80 10.48
N PHE A 520 4.73 -25.50 11.33
CA PHE A 520 4.73 -24.35 12.22
C PHE A 520 5.34 -24.77 13.56
N TYR A 521 6.46 -24.18 13.94
CA TYR A 521 7.09 -24.34 15.25
C TYR A 521 6.82 -23.11 16.12
N PRO A 522 5.94 -23.21 17.14
CA PRO A 522 5.76 -22.10 18.07
C PRO A 522 7.03 -21.86 18.88
N ILE A 523 7.33 -20.58 19.11
CA ILE A 523 8.46 -20.16 19.96
C ILE A 523 7.94 -19.23 21.07
N TYR A 524 8.57 -19.32 22.23
CA TYR A 524 8.28 -18.45 23.36
C TYR A 524 9.01 -17.11 23.21
N THR A 525 8.24 -16.03 23.12
CA THR A 525 8.73 -14.68 22.80
C THR A 525 8.38 -13.67 23.89
N HIS A 526 8.14 -14.14 25.13
CA HIS A 526 8.00 -13.25 26.28
C HIS A 526 9.36 -12.67 26.66
N ASN A 527 9.74 -11.58 26.01
CA ASN A 527 11.08 -11.02 26.08
C ASN A 527 11.55 -10.67 27.50
N ARG A 528 10.66 -10.28 28.40
CA ARG A 528 11.01 -9.97 29.80
C ARG A 528 11.31 -11.23 30.61
N LYS A 529 10.79 -12.40 30.20
CA LYS A 529 11.04 -13.70 30.85
C LYS A 529 12.18 -14.47 30.19
N THR A 530 12.38 -14.28 28.89
CA THR A 530 13.48 -14.92 28.13
C THR A 530 14.74 -14.07 28.08
N PHE A 531 14.70 -12.85 28.63
CA PHE A 531 15.75 -11.85 28.49
C PHE A 531 16.11 -11.64 27.00
N TRP A 532 15.09 -11.45 26.15
CA TRP A 532 15.21 -11.23 24.70
C TRP A 532 15.94 -12.33 23.92
N GLN A 533 15.88 -13.57 24.41
CA GLN A 533 16.35 -14.76 23.72
C GLN A 533 15.17 -15.73 23.48
N PRO A 534 14.42 -15.59 22.38
CA PRO A 534 13.37 -16.55 22.03
C PRO A 534 13.90 -17.99 22.01
N ARG A 535 13.01 -18.92 22.35
CA ARG A 535 13.31 -20.36 22.41
C ARG A 535 12.09 -21.19 21.98
N PRO A 536 12.27 -22.45 21.55
CA PRO A 536 11.17 -23.40 21.42
C PRO A 536 10.29 -23.44 22.67
N VAL A 537 8.98 -23.62 22.46
CA VAL A 537 8.01 -23.83 23.53
C VAL A 537 8.24 -25.17 24.23
N ASP A 538 7.94 -25.23 25.52
CA ASP A 538 7.75 -26.50 26.23
C ASP A 538 6.38 -27.11 25.93
N GLU A 539 6.07 -28.28 26.49
CA GLU A 539 4.83 -29.01 26.23
C GLU A 539 3.56 -28.21 26.59
N ILE A 540 3.54 -27.58 27.77
CA ILE A 540 2.39 -26.77 28.23
C ILE A 540 2.22 -25.53 27.34
N GLN A 541 3.33 -24.88 27.01
CA GLN A 541 3.34 -23.73 26.11
C GLN A 541 2.89 -24.12 24.69
N PHE A 542 3.26 -25.32 24.21
CA PHE A 542 2.82 -25.85 22.93
C PHE A 542 1.32 -26.09 22.92
N GLU A 543 0.74 -26.71 23.95
CA GLU A 543 -0.72 -26.90 24.05
C GLU A 543 -1.48 -25.57 23.97
N GLN A 544 -0.98 -24.52 24.63
CA GLN A 544 -1.58 -23.19 24.58
C GLN A 544 -1.49 -22.57 23.18
N ALA A 545 -0.32 -22.63 22.54
CA ALA A 545 -0.13 -22.11 21.20
C ALA A 545 -0.98 -22.89 20.17
N GLN A 546 -0.97 -24.22 20.27
CA GLN A 546 -1.74 -25.12 19.42
C GLN A 546 -3.24 -24.86 19.54
N SER A 547 -3.77 -24.70 20.75
CA SER A 547 -5.18 -24.37 20.98
C SER A 547 -5.62 -23.13 20.20
N VAL A 548 -4.82 -22.06 20.17
CA VAL A 548 -5.13 -20.85 19.38
C VAL A 548 -4.94 -21.08 17.89
N LEU A 549 -3.80 -21.65 17.49
CA LEU A 549 -3.46 -21.88 16.07
C LEU A 549 -4.49 -22.77 15.38
N THR A 550 -4.98 -23.81 16.04
CA THR A 550 -5.93 -24.77 15.46
C THR A 550 -7.38 -24.51 15.85
N SER A 551 -7.69 -23.46 16.61
CA SER A 551 -9.05 -23.12 17.07
C SER A 551 -10.09 -23.02 15.95
N GLN A 552 -9.64 -22.73 14.73
CA GLN A 552 -10.49 -22.50 13.55
C GLN A 552 -9.99 -23.32 12.35
N PHE A 553 -9.31 -24.43 12.63
CA PHE A 553 -8.76 -25.33 11.63
C PHE A 553 -9.21 -26.76 11.89
N ASP A 554 -9.68 -27.44 10.83
CA ASP A 554 -10.15 -28.82 10.93
C ASP A 554 -8.99 -29.75 11.30
N GLN A 555 -9.21 -30.61 12.29
CA GLN A 555 -8.25 -31.61 12.75
C GLN A 555 -7.82 -32.58 11.64
N ALA A 556 -8.66 -32.82 10.64
CA ALA A 556 -8.29 -33.63 9.48
C ALA A 556 -7.19 -32.99 8.61
N ASN A 557 -6.97 -31.68 8.73
CA ASN A 557 -6.05 -30.92 7.87
C ASN A 557 -4.68 -30.65 8.52
N TYR A 558 -4.42 -31.16 9.72
CA TYR A 558 -3.11 -31.05 10.34
C TYR A 558 -2.73 -32.29 11.16
N THR A 559 -1.43 -32.43 11.40
CA THR A 559 -0.86 -33.39 12.33
C THR A 559 0.02 -32.67 13.34
N LEU A 560 0.10 -33.19 14.56
CA LEU A 560 1.01 -32.69 15.58
C LEU A 560 2.24 -33.60 15.61
N GLY A 561 3.41 -33.01 15.84
CA GLY A 561 4.65 -33.75 15.94
C GLY A 561 5.67 -33.05 16.81
N GLN A 562 6.77 -33.76 17.05
CA GLN A 562 7.93 -33.23 17.74
C GLN A 562 9.18 -33.80 17.08
N ASP A 563 10.18 -32.96 16.90
CA ASP A 563 11.52 -33.36 16.49
C ASP A 563 12.57 -32.62 17.31
N HIS A 564 13.84 -32.69 16.89
CA HIS A 564 14.95 -32.06 17.58
C HIS A 564 14.86 -30.52 17.63
N LEU A 565 14.05 -29.88 16.78
CA LEU A 565 13.82 -28.43 16.80
C LEU A 565 12.70 -28.02 17.77
N GLY A 566 11.82 -28.94 18.12
CA GLY A 566 10.71 -28.72 19.06
C GLY A 566 9.39 -29.33 18.58
N HIS A 567 8.30 -28.94 19.25
CA HIS A 567 6.94 -29.32 18.86
C HIS A 567 6.46 -28.49 17.67
N TYR A 568 5.69 -29.10 16.79
CA TYR A 568 5.17 -28.45 15.59
C TYR A 568 3.76 -28.90 15.20
N ILE A 569 3.10 -28.04 14.43
CA ILE A 569 1.86 -28.32 13.71
C ILE A 569 2.23 -28.45 12.23
N GLN A 570 1.89 -29.58 11.62
CA GLN A 570 2.22 -29.90 10.23
C GLN A 570 0.97 -29.94 9.35
N LEU A 571 1.06 -29.31 8.18
CA LEU A 571 -0.01 -29.27 7.17
C LEU A 571 0.58 -29.21 5.76
N ASP A 572 -0.18 -29.64 4.76
CA ASP A 572 0.21 -29.56 3.33
C ASP A 572 -0.39 -28.29 2.69
N PHE A 573 0.24 -27.76 1.62
CA PHE A 573 -0.22 -26.54 0.92
C PHE A 573 -0.08 -26.60 -0.60
#